data_AF-A0AAV1FNS2-F1
#
_entry.id   AF-A0AAV1FNS2-F1
#
_cell.length_a   1.000
_cell.length_b   1.000
_cell.length_c   1.000
_cell.angle_alpha   90.00
_cell.angle_beta   90.00
_cell.angle_gamma   90.00
#
_symmetry.space_group_name_H-M   'P 1'
#
loop_
_entity.id
_entity.type
_entity.pdbx_description
1 polymer ?
#
loop_
_entity_poly.entity_id
_entity_poly.type
_entity_poly.pdbx_seq_one_letter_code
_entity_poly.pdbx_strand_id
1 'polypeptide(L)'
;MKLTGAGTHTFTLVVSQYEKQNTINYTLRVYSGCKFTFSKIPNPFTQIKRINGQWKGISAGGCGNYKDSYKHNPIYQINLERSGPLLVELRGSRQYSVGFEMVTVSQVGDPGPAAFQKKSSGDYRCGFCFMEAEHVPAGIYNVIPTTFLPKQEGPFFLDFASTTALKVSQLQ
;
A
#
# COMPACT_ATOMS: atom_id res chain seq x y z
N MET A 1 -5.03 -29.54 4.94
CA MET A 1 -3.82 -29.31 5.75
C MET A 1 -3.64 -30.50 6.67
N LYS A 2 -2.55 -31.27 6.53
CA LYS A 2 -2.32 -32.46 7.35
C LYS A 2 -1.34 -32.10 8.46
N LEU A 3 -1.79 -32.15 9.71
CA LEU A 3 -0.92 -31.96 10.87
C LEU A 3 -0.07 -33.22 11.05
N THR A 4 1.24 -33.06 11.07
CA THR A 4 2.21 -34.19 11.11
C THR A 4 2.80 -34.44 12.50
N GLY A 5 2.42 -33.64 13.51
CA GLY A 5 2.90 -33.79 14.88
C GLY A 5 1.90 -33.30 15.92
N ALA A 6 1.96 -33.90 17.11
CA ALA A 6 1.20 -33.44 18.27
C ALA A 6 1.72 -32.07 18.74
N GLY A 7 0.83 -31.22 19.29
CA GLY A 7 1.20 -29.93 19.85
C GLY A 7 0.22 -28.81 19.54
N THR A 8 0.59 -27.59 19.94
CA THR A 8 -0.16 -26.37 19.61
C THR A 8 0.21 -25.91 18.21
N HIS A 9 -0.79 -25.62 17.39
CA HIS A 9 -0.62 -25.15 16.02
C HIS A 9 -1.32 -23.80 15.83
N THR A 10 -0.66 -22.87 15.14
CA THR A 10 -1.21 -21.56 14.80
C THR A 10 -1.63 -21.54 13.34
N PHE A 11 -2.84 -21.06 13.07
CA PHE A 11 -3.38 -20.93 11.72
C PHE A 11 -3.84 -19.51 11.45
N THR A 12 -3.61 -19.04 10.22
CA THR A 12 -4.20 -17.81 9.71
C THR A 12 -5.39 -18.15 8.82
N LEU A 13 -6.56 -17.67 9.20
CA LEU A 13 -7.78 -17.82 8.41
C LEU A 13 -8.07 -16.52 7.67
N VAL A 14 -8.01 -16.58 6.33
CA VAL A 14 -8.32 -15.46 5.45
C VAL A 14 -9.68 -15.69 4.83
N VAL A 15 -10.63 -14.79 5.10
CA VAL A 15 -11.92 -14.76 4.40
C VAL A 15 -11.74 -13.94 3.14
N SER A 16 -11.83 -14.59 1.98
CA SER A 16 -11.69 -13.94 0.67
C SER A 16 -12.94 -14.13 -0.17
N GLN A 17 -13.20 -13.16 -1.05
CA GLN A 17 -14.22 -13.23 -2.08
C GLN A 17 -13.49 -13.17 -3.43
N TYR A 18 -13.75 -14.14 -4.31
CA TYR A 18 -13.03 -14.27 -5.59
C TYR A 18 -13.22 -13.02 -6.48
N GLU A 19 -14.47 -12.58 -6.65
CA GLU A 19 -14.79 -11.30 -7.27
C GLU A 19 -15.59 -10.44 -6.29
N LYS A 20 -15.12 -9.24 -6.01
CA LYS A 20 -15.78 -8.33 -5.07
C LYS A 20 -16.98 -7.64 -5.70
N GLN A 21 -17.94 -8.36 -6.29
CA GLN A 21 -19.09 -7.75 -6.97
C GLN A 21 -19.98 -6.97 -5.98
N ASN A 22 -20.15 -7.47 -4.75
CA ASN A 22 -20.97 -6.86 -3.71
C ASN A 22 -20.26 -6.80 -2.36
N THR A 23 -20.61 -5.81 -1.53
CA THR A 23 -20.21 -5.79 -0.12
C THR A 23 -20.93 -6.92 0.61
N ILE A 24 -20.16 -7.86 1.18
CA ILE A 24 -20.70 -8.96 1.98
C ILE A 24 -20.42 -8.70 3.46
N ASN A 25 -21.46 -8.83 4.28
CA ASN A 25 -21.30 -8.96 5.72
C ASN A 25 -21.18 -10.46 6.03
N TYR A 26 -20.19 -10.83 6.86
CA TYR A 26 -19.97 -12.22 7.22
C TYR A 26 -19.79 -12.36 8.73
N THR A 27 -20.13 -13.54 9.24
CA THR A 27 -19.82 -13.97 10.61
C THR A 27 -19.03 -15.25 10.51
N LEU A 28 -17.94 -15.34 11.26
CA LEU A 28 -17.12 -16.55 11.35
C LEU A 28 -17.35 -17.21 12.69
N ARG A 29 -17.77 -18.49 12.67
CA ARG A 29 -17.95 -19.33 13.86
C ARG A 29 -16.97 -20.50 13.79
N VAL A 30 -16.23 -20.71 14.87
CA VAL A 30 -15.23 -21.80 14.97
C VAL A 30 -15.68 -22.74 16.07
N TYR A 31 -15.80 -24.03 15.74
CA TYR A 31 -16.12 -25.10 16.68
C TYR A 31 -14.87 -25.95 16.89
N SER A 32 -14.53 -26.26 18.14
CA SER A 32 -13.33 -27.01 18.49
C SER A 32 -13.62 -27.98 19.63
N GLY A 33 -13.07 -29.20 19.53
CA GLY A 33 -13.08 -30.18 20.62
C GLY A 33 -12.02 -29.93 21.70
N CYS A 34 -11.13 -28.95 21.49
CA CYS A 34 -10.09 -28.55 22.43
C CYS A 34 -10.10 -27.04 22.68
N LYS A 35 -9.44 -26.60 23.75
CA LYS A 35 -9.27 -25.17 24.04
C LYS A 35 -8.51 -24.49 22.92
N PHE A 36 -9.01 -23.34 22.48
CA PHE A 36 -8.37 -22.52 21.45
C PHE A 36 -8.55 -21.04 21.75
N THR A 37 -7.70 -20.22 21.13
CA THR A 37 -7.87 -18.76 21.08
C THR A 37 -8.18 -18.36 19.66
N PHE A 38 -9.16 -17.46 19.49
CA PHE A 38 -9.53 -16.91 18.19
C PHE A 38 -9.63 -15.40 18.29
N SER A 39 -8.72 -14.71 17.61
CA SER A 39 -8.59 -13.26 17.67
C SER A 39 -8.32 -12.69 16.27
N LYS A 40 -8.59 -11.39 16.10
CA LYS A 40 -8.18 -10.67 14.90
C LYS A 40 -6.65 -10.55 14.90
N ILE A 41 -6.06 -10.63 13.71
CA ILE A 41 -4.64 -10.31 13.53
C ILE A 41 -4.46 -8.83 13.88
N PRO A 42 -3.58 -8.49 14.85
CA PRO A 42 -3.30 -7.11 15.19
C PRO A 42 -2.61 -6.41 14.02
N ASN A 43 -3.00 -5.16 13.75
CA ASN A 43 -2.27 -4.34 12.80
C ASN A 43 -0.95 -3.88 13.46
N PRO A 44 0.22 -4.25 12.91
CA PRO A 44 1.51 -3.84 13.50
C PRO A 44 1.76 -2.34 13.34
N PHE A 45 1.10 -1.67 12.38
CA PHE A 45 1.29 -0.25 12.12
C PHE A 45 0.53 0.62 13.12
N THR A 46 1.27 1.47 13.84
CA THR A 46 0.73 2.39 14.84
C THR A 46 0.48 3.79 14.30
N GLN A 47 1.10 4.14 13.18
CA GLN A 47 0.96 5.44 12.51
C GLN A 47 0.28 5.20 11.16
N ILE A 48 -0.89 5.82 10.96
CA ILE A 48 -1.65 5.70 9.70
C ILE A 48 -2.02 7.11 9.23
N LYS A 49 -1.65 7.45 8.00
CA LYS A 49 -2.05 8.70 7.34
C LYS A 49 -2.75 8.40 6.03
N ARG A 50 -4.01 8.84 5.92
CA ARG A 50 -4.79 8.80 4.69
C ARG A 50 -4.74 10.14 3.99
N ILE A 51 -4.54 10.11 2.67
CA ILE A 51 -4.66 11.24 1.76
C ILE A 51 -5.84 10.99 0.80
N ASN A 52 -6.65 12.02 0.60
CA ASN A 52 -7.71 12.03 -0.39
C ASN A 52 -7.21 12.85 -1.59
N GLY A 53 -6.92 12.17 -2.71
CA GLY A 53 -6.42 12.79 -3.93
C GLY A 53 -7.34 12.54 -5.12
N GLN A 54 -6.96 13.05 -6.28
CA GLN A 54 -7.66 12.78 -7.53
C GLN A 54 -6.71 12.92 -8.72
N TRP A 55 -6.99 12.16 -9.78
CA TRP A 55 -6.47 12.42 -11.12
C TRP A 55 -7.49 13.28 -11.86
N LYS A 56 -7.09 14.46 -12.33
CA LYS A 56 -7.97 15.39 -13.04
C LYS A 56 -7.21 16.29 -14.01
N GLY A 57 -7.73 16.46 -15.23
CA GLY A 57 -7.11 17.27 -16.27
C GLY A 57 -5.68 16.80 -16.54
N ILE A 58 -4.72 17.72 -16.45
CA ILE A 58 -3.30 17.42 -16.71
C ILE A 58 -2.73 16.36 -15.75
N SER A 59 -3.28 16.24 -14.53
CA SER A 59 -2.79 15.29 -13.53
C SER A 59 -3.23 13.85 -13.75
N ALA A 60 -4.13 13.59 -14.70
CA ALA A 60 -4.44 12.24 -15.18
C ALA A 60 -3.37 11.78 -16.19
N GLY A 61 -2.13 11.66 -15.71
CA GLY A 61 -0.94 11.52 -16.55
C GLY A 61 -0.67 10.09 -17.05
N GLY A 62 -1.29 9.08 -16.46
CA GLY A 62 -1.03 7.67 -16.77
C GLY A 62 0.30 7.18 -16.21
N CYS A 63 0.65 5.91 -16.46
CA CYS A 63 1.86 5.29 -15.92
C CYS A 63 3.14 5.72 -16.64
N GLY A 64 4.31 5.24 -16.19
CA GLY A 64 5.62 5.60 -16.73
C GLY A 64 5.85 5.31 -18.22
N ASN A 65 4.97 4.54 -18.86
CA ASN A 65 4.99 4.34 -20.31
C ASN A 65 4.66 5.63 -21.09
N TYR A 66 3.95 6.58 -20.47
CA TYR A 66 3.50 7.83 -21.06
C TYR A 66 4.37 9.00 -20.59
N LYS A 67 5.65 9.01 -21.00
CA LYS A 67 6.68 9.93 -20.48
C LYS A 67 6.27 11.42 -20.49
N ASP A 68 5.56 11.85 -21.53
CA ASP A 68 5.16 13.25 -21.70
C ASP A 68 4.13 13.70 -20.67
N SER A 69 3.21 12.81 -20.27
CA SER A 69 2.14 13.12 -19.32
C SER A 69 2.41 12.60 -17.90
N TYR A 70 3.29 11.60 -17.74
CA TYR A 70 3.60 10.97 -16.46
C TYR A 70 4.05 11.98 -15.41
N LYS A 71 4.87 12.95 -15.83
CA LYS A 71 5.42 14.02 -14.99
C LYS A 71 4.36 14.93 -14.35
N HIS A 72 3.11 14.89 -14.81
CA HIS A 72 2.02 15.70 -14.30
C HIS A 72 1.16 14.99 -13.25
N ASN A 73 1.34 13.68 -13.03
CA ASN A 73 0.61 12.95 -11.99
C ASN A 73 0.87 13.54 -10.59
N PRO A 74 -0.09 13.46 -9.66
CA PRO A 74 0.12 13.96 -8.29
C PRO A 74 1.39 13.38 -7.65
N ILE A 75 2.07 14.18 -6.84
CA ILE A 75 3.28 13.72 -6.11
C ILE A 75 3.09 14.01 -4.63
N TYR A 76 3.19 12.97 -3.81
CA TYR A 76 3.15 13.10 -2.35
C TYR A 76 4.53 12.83 -1.77
N GLN A 77 5.04 13.75 -0.98
CA GLN A 77 6.29 13.57 -0.28
C GLN A 77 6.03 13.02 1.11
N ILE A 78 6.74 11.96 1.47
CA ILE A 78 6.79 11.43 2.81
C ILE A 78 8.17 11.69 3.43
N ASN A 79 8.16 12.07 4.70
CA ASN A 79 9.35 12.16 5.53
C ASN A 79 9.24 11.12 6.64
N LEU A 80 10.12 10.13 6.60
CA LEU A 80 10.22 9.06 7.59
C LEU A 80 11.33 9.40 8.58
N GLU A 81 10.94 9.71 9.83
CA GLU A 81 11.89 10.20 10.84
C GLU A 81 12.88 9.12 11.32
N ARG A 82 12.50 7.84 11.25
CA ARG A 82 13.33 6.70 11.63
C ARG A 82 13.07 5.51 10.72
N SER A 83 14.13 4.75 10.45
CA SER A 83 14.02 3.53 9.64
C SER A 83 13.02 2.55 10.25
N GLY A 84 12.25 1.87 9.39
CA GLY A 84 11.24 0.93 9.85
C GLY A 84 10.34 0.43 8.74
N PRO A 85 9.33 -0.39 9.09
CA PRO A 85 8.38 -0.91 8.12
C PRO A 85 7.47 0.19 7.58
N LEU A 86 7.15 0.10 6.30
CA LEU A 86 6.24 1.00 5.61
C LEU A 86 5.30 0.18 4.72
N LEU A 87 4.01 0.44 4.86
CA LEU A 87 2.96 -0.01 3.96
C LEU A 87 2.35 1.21 3.27
N VAL A 88 2.29 1.15 1.94
CA VAL A 88 1.60 2.16 1.12
C VAL A 88 0.47 1.47 0.36
N GLU A 89 -0.74 2.00 0.48
CA GLU A 89 -1.93 1.46 -0.21
C GLU A 89 -2.57 2.54 -1.08
N LEU A 90 -2.91 2.19 -2.32
CA LEU A 90 -3.63 3.05 -3.24
C LEU A 90 -5.00 2.43 -3.55
N ARG A 91 -6.08 3.18 -3.34
CA ARG A 91 -7.44 2.81 -3.71
C ARG A 91 -8.00 3.82 -4.71
N GLY A 92 -8.40 3.36 -5.88
CA GLY A 92 -9.05 4.18 -6.90
C GLY A 92 -10.37 3.55 -7.39
N SER A 93 -10.92 4.08 -8.47
CA SER A 93 -12.07 3.47 -9.13
C SER A 93 -11.74 2.05 -9.61
N ARG A 94 -12.67 1.12 -9.42
CA ARG A 94 -12.53 -0.28 -9.88
C ARG A 94 -12.40 -0.43 -11.39
N GLN A 95 -12.84 0.58 -12.14
CA GLN A 95 -12.74 0.60 -13.59
C GLN A 95 -11.32 0.93 -14.08
N TYR A 96 -10.43 1.40 -13.20
CA TYR A 96 -9.06 1.75 -13.52
C TYR A 96 -8.08 0.78 -12.89
N SER A 97 -7.11 0.35 -13.69
CA SER A 97 -5.90 -0.30 -13.17
C SER A 97 -5.01 0.78 -12.58
N VAL A 98 -4.71 0.69 -11.28
CA VAL A 98 -3.95 1.69 -10.52
C VAL A 98 -2.61 1.12 -10.07
N GLY A 99 -1.65 2.02 -9.90
CA GLY A 99 -0.29 1.71 -9.47
C GLY A 99 0.40 2.96 -8.92
N PHE A 100 1.51 2.78 -8.23
CA PHE A 100 2.35 3.91 -7.82
C PHE A 100 3.83 3.57 -7.82
N GLU A 101 4.64 4.61 -7.87
CA GLU A 101 6.08 4.55 -7.69
C GLU A 101 6.47 5.32 -6.43
N MET A 102 7.44 4.79 -5.68
CA MET A 102 8.09 5.46 -4.57
C MET A 102 9.55 5.69 -4.94
N VAL A 103 9.97 6.95 -4.97
CA VAL A 103 11.30 7.39 -5.37
C VAL A 103 12.00 8.02 -4.17
N THR A 104 13.25 7.63 -3.95
CA THR A 104 14.09 8.19 -2.89
C THR A 104 14.57 9.58 -3.28
N VAL A 105 14.32 10.58 -2.43
CA VAL A 105 14.80 11.96 -2.59
C VAL A 105 16.06 12.16 -1.78
N SER A 106 16.04 11.72 -0.52
CA SER A 106 17.22 11.74 0.35
C SER A 106 17.11 10.63 1.39
N GLN A 107 18.26 10.13 1.84
CA GLN A 107 18.36 9.15 2.93
C GLN A 107 19.30 9.69 3.99
N VAL A 108 19.01 9.35 5.24
CA VAL A 108 19.86 9.67 6.39
C VAL A 108 20.72 8.45 6.72
N GLY A 109 22.04 8.63 6.74
CA GLY A 109 23.00 7.56 7.03
C GLY A 109 23.49 6.82 5.78
N ASP A 110 24.30 5.78 6.00
CA ASP A 110 24.86 4.99 4.91
C ASP A 110 23.78 4.17 4.19
N PRO A 111 23.84 4.08 2.84
CA PRO A 111 22.94 3.27 2.04
C PRO A 111 23.27 1.80 2.27
N GLY A 112 22.81 1.26 3.40
CA GLY A 112 22.86 -0.16 3.68
C GLY A 112 22.09 -0.98 2.63
N PRO A 113 22.03 -2.31 2.76
CA PRO A 113 21.42 -3.20 1.78
C PRO A 113 19.92 -2.94 1.51
N ALA A 114 19.24 -2.20 2.39
CA ALA A 114 17.85 -1.81 2.24
C ALA A 114 17.65 -0.48 1.47
N ALA A 115 18.72 0.19 1.06
CA ALA A 115 18.64 1.39 0.24
C ALA A 115 18.13 1.05 -1.17
N PHE A 116 17.26 1.90 -1.70
CA PHE A 116 16.72 1.79 -3.04
C PHE A 116 16.59 3.17 -3.64
N GLN A 117 16.75 3.29 -4.96
CA GLN A 117 16.42 4.54 -5.67
C GLN A 117 14.93 4.61 -5.98
N LYS A 118 14.31 3.45 -6.26
CA LYS A 118 12.91 3.35 -6.65
C LYS A 118 12.29 2.01 -6.22
N LYS A 119 11.05 2.05 -5.76
CA LYS A 119 10.14 0.91 -5.55
C LYS A 119 8.80 1.20 -6.22
N SER A 120 7.98 0.19 -6.44
CA SER A 120 6.62 0.35 -6.97
C SER A 120 5.65 -0.62 -6.29
N SER A 121 4.36 -0.42 -6.53
CA SER A 121 3.30 -1.36 -6.15
C SER A 121 3.30 -2.68 -6.95
N GLY A 122 4.24 -2.85 -7.88
CA GLY A 122 4.22 -3.95 -8.87
C GLY A 122 3.22 -3.70 -10.01
N ASP A 123 2.65 -4.78 -10.53
CA ASP A 123 1.67 -4.72 -11.62
C ASP A 123 0.45 -3.85 -11.26
N TYR A 124 -0.07 -3.13 -12.26
CA TYR A 124 -1.26 -2.30 -12.08
C TYR A 124 -2.49 -3.19 -11.89
N ARG A 125 -3.28 -2.89 -10.86
CA ARG A 125 -4.44 -3.70 -10.46
C ARG A 125 -5.70 -2.87 -10.39
N CYS A 126 -6.84 -3.46 -10.72
CA CYS A 126 -8.12 -2.76 -10.76
C CYS A 126 -8.51 -2.23 -9.36
N GLY A 127 -8.58 -0.92 -9.21
CA GLY A 127 -9.08 -0.21 -8.03
C GLY A 127 -8.23 -0.31 -6.75
N PHE A 128 -7.27 -1.23 -6.63
CA PHE A 128 -6.43 -1.36 -5.44
C PHE A 128 -5.05 -1.95 -5.75
N CYS A 129 -4.01 -1.34 -5.21
CA CYS A 129 -2.68 -1.92 -5.12
C CYS A 129 -1.99 -1.48 -3.82
N PHE A 130 -0.91 -2.17 -3.44
CA PHE A 130 -0.13 -1.83 -2.27
C PHE A 130 1.35 -2.16 -2.48
N MET A 131 2.19 -1.62 -1.60
CA MET A 131 3.60 -1.97 -1.46
C MET A 131 3.90 -2.07 0.04
N GLU A 132 4.48 -3.19 0.45
CA GLU A 132 4.99 -3.39 1.81
C GLU A 132 6.51 -3.53 1.76
N ALA A 133 7.19 -2.85 2.69
CA ALA A 133 8.62 -2.97 2.88
C ALA A 133 8.91 -3.06 4.38
N GLU A 134 9.54 -4.15 4.83
CA GLU A 134 9.88 -4.38 6.24
C GLU A 134 10.89 -3.37 6.79
N HIS A 135 11.76 -2.85 5.91
CA HIS A 135 12.77 -1.88 6.28
C HIS A 135 12.94 -0.81 5.19
N VAL A 136 12.40 0.38 5.45
CA VAL A 136 12.65 1.61 4.70
C VAL A 136 13.57 2.49 5.54
N PRO A 137 14.72 2.94 5.02
CA PRO A 137 15.59 3.86 5.75
C PRO A 137 14.91 5.18 6.13
N ALA A 138 15.40 5.87 7.16
CA ALA A 138 14.98 7.23 7.44
C ALA A 138 15.34 8.15 6.28
N GLY A 139 14.44 9.04 5.89
CA GLY A 139 14.65 9.88 4.71
C GLY A 139 13.38 10.49 4.13
N ILE A 140 13.57 11.11 2.97
CA ILE A 140 12.52 11.78 2.19
C ILE A 140 12.27 10.97 0.92
N TYR A 141 11.00 10.70 0.66
CA TYR A 141 10.57 9.92 -0.48
C TYR A 141 9.38 10.56 -1.17
N ASN A 142 9.32 10.47 -2.50
CA ASN A 142 8.17 10.92 -3.29
C ASN A 142 7.38 9.70 -3.74
N VAL A 143 6.06 9.73 -3.58
CA VAL A 143 5.13 8.71 -4.03
C VAL A 143 4.22 9.30 -5.11
N ILE A 144 4.21 8.65 -6.27
CA ILE A 144 3.50 9.09 -7.48
C ILE A 144 2.39 8.08 -7.80
N PRO A 145 1.16 8.27 -7.32
CA PRO A 145 0.03 7.44 -7.69
C PRO A 145 -0.47 7.76 -9.11
N THR A 146 -0.72 6.72 -9.89
CA THR A 146 -1.18 6.86 -11.28
C THR A 146 -2.23 5.80 -11.63
N THR A 147 -3.02 6.11 -12.65
CA THR A 147 -3.73 5.11 -13.43
C THR A 147 -2.80 4.52 -14.51
N PHE A 148 -3.15 3.35 -15.06
CA PHE A 148 -2.37 2.76 -16.14
C PHE A 148 -2.39 3.64 -17.39
N LEU A 149 -3.58 4.06 -17.83
CA LEU A 149 -3.76 4.92 -19.02
C LEU A 149 -3.91 6.39 -18.60
N PRO A 150 -3.43 7.36 -19.40
CA PRO A 150 -3.71 8.78 -19.20
C PRO A 150 -5.19 9.10 -19.39
N LYS A 151 -5.59 10.31 -18.95
CA LYS A 151 -6.96 10.86 -19.06
C LYS A 151 -8.04 10.07 -18.30
N GLN A 152 -7.64 9.15 -17.43
CA GLN A 152 -8.53 8.47 -16.50
C GLN A 152 -8.68 9.34 -15.25
N GLU A 153 -9.79 10.08 -15.19
CA GLU A 153 -10.06 11.01 -14.10
C GLU A 153 -10.87 10.35 -12.99
N GLY A 154 -10.54 10.68 -11.74
CA GLY A 154 -11.32 10.22 -10.60
C GLY A 154 -10.58 10.36 -9.27
N PRO A 155 -11.32 10.23 -8.16
CA PRO A 155 -10.74 10.28 -6.82
C PRO A 155 -9.93 9.03 -6.51
N PHE A 156 -8.98 9.17 -5.58
CA PHE A 156 -8.27 8.06 -4.95
C PHE A 156 -8.00 8.33 -3.47
N PHE A 157 -7.76 7.24 -2.73
CA PHE A 157 -7.18 7.28 -1.40
C PHE A 157 -5.76 6.72 -1.44
N LEU A 158 -4.81 7.43 -0.85
CA LEU A 158 -3.43 6.98 -0.67
C LEU A 158 -3.13 6.92 0.82
N ASP A 159 -2.95 5.71 1.33
CA ASP A 159 -2.67 5.45 2.74
C ASP A 159 -1.22 5.10 2.97
N PHE A 160 -0.64 5.69 4.00
CA PHE A 160 0.69 5.39 4.49
C PHE A 160 0.58 4.86 5.90
N ALA A 161 1.15 3.68 6.15
CA ALA A 161 1.16 3.04 7.45
C ALA A 161 2.60 2.68 7.85
N SER A 162 3.00 3.06 9.07
CA SER A 162 4.32 2.78 9.63
C SER A 162 4.25 2.54 11.14
N THR A 163 5.34 2.05 11.72
CA THR A 163 5.54 2.02 13.18
C THR A 163 6.25 3.27 13.71
N THR A 164 6.79 4.11 12.81
CA THR A 164 7.47 5.36 13.14
C THR A 164 6.67 6.56 12.65
N ALA A 165 6.90 7.73 13.25
CA ALA A 165 6.24 8.95 12.84
C ALA A 165 6.57 9.28 11.37
N LEU A 166 5.54 9.60 10.60
CA LEU A 166 5.64 9.95 9.20
C LEU A 166 4.89 11.24 8.92
N LYS A 167 5.53 12.16 8.19
CA LYS A 167 4.89 13.39 7.70
C LYS A 167 4.61 13.23 6.21
N VAL A 168 3.45 13.71 5.76
CA VAL A 168 3.04 13.64 4.35
C VAL A 168 2.65 15.03 3.89
N SER A 169 3.16 15.45 2.74
CA SER A 169 2.76 16.67 2.03
C SER A 169 2.50 16.38 0.56
N GLN A 170 1.68 17.20 -0.09
CA GLN A 170 1.48 17.17 -1.54
C GLN A 170 2.44 18.18 -2.18
N LEU A 171 3.18 17.75 -3.20
CA LEU A 171 4.08 18.59 -3.99
C LEU A 171 3.41 19.11 -5.26
N GLN A 172 2.56 18.28 -5.89
CA GLN A 172 1.68 18.67 -7.00
C GLN A 172 0.39 17.86 -6.98
#